data_AF-A0A936PVS3-F1
#
_entry.id   AF-A0A936PVS3-F1
#
_cell.length_a   1.000
_cell.length_b   1.000
_cell.length_c   1.000
_cell.angle_alpha   90.00
_cell.angle_beta   90.00
_cell.angle_gamma   90.00
#
_symmetry.space_group_name_H-M   'P 1'
#
loop_
_entity.id
_entity.type
_entity.pdbx_description
1 polymer ?
#
loop_
_entity_poly.entity_id
_entity_poly.type
_entity_poly.pdbx_seq_one_letter_code
_entity_poly.pdbx_strand_id
1 'polypeptide(L)' 'MVGSQVICPFHGTTVIVTGSSSLRLEGQPVATIGDKTSCGATIISSSPQTSSCGLPIARIGDRTNHCGIIITGASSCILL' A
#
# COMPACT_ATOMS: atom_id res chain seq x y z
N MET A 1 -4.31 2.33 -0.42
CA MET A 1 -4.50 3.75 -0.80
C MET A 1 -3.79 4.62 0.21
N VAL A 2 -3.57 5.92 -0.08
CA VAL A 2 -3.11 6.84 0.97
C VAL A 2 -4.12 6.80 2.13
N GLY A 3 -3.62 6.68 3.36
CA GLY A 3 -4.42 6.46 4.57
C GLY A 3 -4.64 4.99 4.94
N SER A 4 -4.29 4.03 4.09
CA SER A 4 -4.31 2.59 4.45
C SER A 4 -3.40 2.32 5.65
N GLN A 5 -3.91 1.59 6.63
CA GLN A 5 -3.16 1.12 7.79
C GLN A 5 -2.15 0.03 7.42
N VAL A 6 -0.97 0.15 8.02
CA VAL A 6 0.17 -0.75 7.90
C VAL A 6 0.66 -1.08 9.30
N ILE A 7 0.73 -2.37 9.63
CA ILE A 7 1.38 -2.81 10.87
C ILE A 7 2.88 -2.89 10.59
N CYS A 8 3.65 -2.01 11.21
CA CYS A 8 5.10 -2.05 11.19
C CYS A 8 5.60 -2.76 12.48
N PRO A 9 6.38 -3.85 12.39
CA PRO A 9 6.87 -4.57 13.57
C PRO A 9 7.79 -3.71 14.46
N PHE A 10 8.41 -2.66 13.90
CA PHE A 10 9.30 -1.75 14.63
C PHE A 10 8.61 -0.53 15.25
N HIS A 11 7.45 -0.10 14.74
CA HIS A 11 6.83 1.19 15.09
C HIS A 11 5.33 1.08 15.40
N GLY A 12 4.75 -0.12 15.34
CA GLY A 12 3.32 -0.35 15.55
C GLY A 12 2.47 -0.02 14.32
N THR A 13 1.21 0.34 14.56
CA THR A 13 0.26 0.70 13.49
C THR A 13 0.58 2.07 12.92
N THR A 14 0.75 2.11 11.61
CA THR A 14 1.14 3.28 10.81
C THR A 14 0.22 3.40 9.60
N VAL A 15 0.33 4.46 8.81
CA VAL A 15 -0.48 4.63 7.59
C VAL A 15 0.36 4.93 6.37
N ILE A 16 -0.11 4.60 5.18
CA ILE A 16 0.49 5.04 3.92
C ILE A 16 0.27 6.55 3.77
N VAL A 17 1.33 7.31 3.53
CA VAL A 17 1.27 8.79 3.45
C VAL A 17 1.55 9.34 2.05
N THR A 18 2.09 8.52 1.14
CA THR A 18 2.27 8.90 -0.27
C THR A 18 1.51 7.97 -1.21
N GLY A 19 1.17 8.49 -2.39
CA GLY A 19 0.47 7.77 -3.43
C GLY A 19 0.79 8.35 -4.79
N SER A 20 0.33 7.66 -5.84
CA SER A 20 0.48 8.10 -7.22
C SER A 20 -0.29 9.39 -7.50
N SER A 21 0.33 10.31 -8.23
CA SER A 21 -0.31 11.54 -8.73
C SER A 21 -1.28 11.27 -9.88
N SER A 22 -1.07 10.18 -10.63
CA SER A 22 -1.83 9.84 -11.84
C SER A 22 -2.91 8.79 -11.58
N LEU A 23 -2.67 7.86 -10.63
CA LEU A 23 -3.63 6.83 -10.27
C LEU A 23 -4.47 7.32 -9.09
N ARG A 24 -5.74 7.59 -9.36
CA ARG A 24 -6.72 7.97 -8.34
C ARG A 24 -7.89 7.01 -8.38
N LEU A 25 -8.28 6.52 -7.21
CA LEU A 25 -9.48 5.72 -7.02
C LEU A 25 -10.41 6.52 -6.11
N GLU A 26 -11.64 6.76 -6.56
CA GLU A 26 -12.63 7.57 -5.82
C GLU A 26 -12.09 8.94 -5.38
N GLY A 27 -11.29 9.58 -6.24
CA GLY A 27 -10.69 10.89 -5.98
C GLY A 27 -9.44 10.88 -5.06
N GLN A 28 -9.14 9.75 -4.41
CA GLN A 28 -7.96 9.57 -3.56
C GLN A 28 -6.79 8.94 -4.31
N PRO A 29 -5.54 9.37 -4.03
CA PRO A 29 -4.36 8.79 -4.65
C PRO A 29 -4.17 7.32 -4.23
N VAL A 30 -3.93 6.47 -5.24
CA VAL A 30 -3.65 5.05 -5.06
C VAL A 30 -2.22 4.88 -4.57
N ALA A 31 -2.05 4.08 -3.53
CA ALA A 31 -0.73 3.72 -3.04
C ALA A 31 -0.13 2.67 -3.99
N THR A 32 1.16 2.81 -4.27
CA THR A 32 1.91 2.03 -5.23
C THR A 32 3.22 1.52 -4.63
N ILE A 33 3.87 0.57 -5.30
CA ILE A 33 5.21 0.12 -4.91
C ILE A 33 6.16 1.33 -4.92
N GLY A 34 6.92 1.50 -3.84
CA GLY A 34 7.78 2.66 -3.63
C GLY A 34 7.15 3.79 -2.80
N ASP A 35 5.84 3.75 -2.54
CA ASP A 35 5.21 4.70 -1.63
C ASP A 35 5.61 4.47 -0.16
N LYS A 36 5.52 5.54 0.62
CA LYS A 36 5.99 5.59 2.01
C LYS A 36 4.86 5.52 3.01
N THR A 37 5.15 4.95 4.16
CA THR A 37 4.32 5.00 5.36
C THR A 37 4.76 6.12 6.30
N SER A 38 3.92 6.46 7.28
CA SER A 38 4.17 7.52 8.26
C SER A 38 5.37 7.23 9.16
N CYS A 39 5.78 5.96 9.32
CA CYS A 39 7.02 5.61 10.02
C CYS A 39 8.26 5.62 9.12
N GLY A 40 8.14 6.04 7.85
CA GLY A 40 9.24 6.08 6.89
C GLY A 40 9.51 4.76 6.17
N ALA A 41 8.70 3.72 6.39
CA ALA A 41 8.84 2.47 5.64
C ALA A 41 8.36 2.65 4.20
N THR A 42 8.95 1.90 3.27
CA THR A 42 8.60 1.90 1.85
C THR A 42 7.89 0.60 1.49
N ILE A 43 6.83 0.67 0.68
CA ILE A 43 6.12 -0.50 0.16
C ILE A 43 6.98 -1.22 -0.89
N ILE A 44 7.22 -2.51 -0.71
CA ILE A 44 8.14 -3.32 -1.52
C ILE A 44 7.49 -4.61 -2.06
N SER A 45 6.16 -4.67 -2.17
CA SER A 45 5.30 -5.80 -2.62
C SER A 45 5.98 -7.17 -2.80
N SER A 46 5.56 -8.13 -1.99
CA SER A 46 6.18 -9.47 -1.93
C SER A 46 5.26 -10.61 -2.36
N SER A 47 4.08 -10.32 -2.93
CA SER A 47 3.14 -11.37 -3.32
C SER A 47 3.33 -11.74 -4.80
N PRO A 48 3.45 -13.04 -5.14
CA PRO A 48 3.46 -13.53 -6.52
C PRO A 48 2.09 -13.42 -7.21
N GLN A 49 1.06 -12.93 -6.53
CA GLN A 49 -0.22 -12.62 -7.16
C GLN A 49 -0.05 -11.35 -7.98
N THR A 50 0.17 -11.56 -9.28
CA THR A 50 -0.12 -10.66 -10.40
C THR A 50 -0.79 -9.35 -9.96
N SER A 51 -0.05 -8.24 -10.11
CA SER A 51 -0.65 -6.94 -10.35
C SER A 51 -1.73 -7.13 -11.41
N SER A 52 -2.99 -7.00 -11.04
CA SER A 52 -4.15 -7.46 -11.81
C SER A 52 -4.35 -6.77 -13.16
N CYS A 53 -3.55 -5.75 -13.47
CA CYS A 53 -3.46 -5.16 -14.81
C CYS A 53 -2.00 -4.77 -15.18
N GLY A 54 -0.98 -5.35 -14.55
CA GLY A 54 0.42 -4.91 -14.69
C GLY A 54 0.73 -3.57 -13.99
N LEU A 55 -0.20 -3.09 -13.15
CA LEU A 55 -0.07 -1.82 -12.44
C LEU A 55 0.58 -2.03 -11.06
N PRO A 56 1.52 -1.16 -10.64
CA PRO A 56 2.26 -1.29 -9.38
C PRO A 56 1.41 -0.87 -8.16
N ILE A 57 0.18 -1.38 -8.03
CA ILE A 57 -0.77 -0.99 -6.97
C ILE A 57 -0.50 -1.76 -5.68
N ALA A 58 -0.45 -1.04 -4.55
CA ALA A 58 -0.32 -1.62 -3.22
C ALA A 58 -1.67 -2.15 -2.69
N ARG A 59 -1.68 -3.40 -2.23
CA ARG A 59 -2.85 -4.15 -1.76
C ARG A 59 -2.68 -4.66 -0.32
N ILE A 60 -3.78 -5.10 0.28
CA ILE A 60 -3.76 -5.75 1.59
C ILE A 60 -2.86 -6.99 1.50
N GLY A 61 -1.95 -7.14 2.47
CA GLY A 61 -0.95 -8.20 2.50
C GLY A 61 0.40 -7.84 1.87
N ASP A 62 0.51 -6.72 1.14
CA ASP A 62 1.82 -6.26 0.66
C ASP A 62 2.75 -5.90 1.82
N ARG A 63 4.05 -6.18 1.62
CA ARG A 63 5.10 -5.91 2.59
C ARG A 63 5.76 -4.56 2.39
N THR A 64 6.30 -4.04 3.48
CA THR A 64 7.19 -2.87 3.51
C THR A 64 8.63 -3.28 3.84
N ASN A 65 9.59 -2.40 3.56
CA ASN A 65 11.02 -2.61 3.91
C ASN A 65 11.28 -2.70 5.42
N HIS A 66 10.34 -2.26 6.24
CA HIS A 66 10.33 -2.50 7.68
C HIS A 66 9.65 -3.84 8.05
N CYS A 67 9.49 -4.77 7.10
CA CYS A 67 8.80 -6.05 7.28
C CYS A 67 7.34 -5.91 7.76
N GLY A 68 6.76 -4.71 7.66
CA GLY A 68 5.37 -4.46 7.98
C GLY A 68 4.43 -4.89 6.86
N ILE A 69 3.15 -5.09 7.19
CA ILE A 69 2.12 -5.52 6.24
C ILE A 69 0.98 -4.51 6.16
N ILE A 70 0.45 -4.29 4.94
CA ILE A 70 -0.77 -3.52 4.73
C ILE A 70 -1.96 -4.37 5.21
N ILE A 71 -2.74 -3.84 6.15
CA ILE A 71 -3.88 -4.57 6.75
C ILE A 71 -5.24 -3.99 6.38
N THR A 72 -5.26 -2.80 5.77
CA THR A 72 -6.50 -2.17 5.28
C THR A 72 -6.30 -1.59 3.90
N GLY A 73 -7.35 -1.66 3.08
CA GLY A 73 -7.41 -1.11 1.74
C GLY A 73 -8.85 -0.68 1.46
N ALA A 74 -9.06 0.18 0.47
CA ALA A 74 -10.43 0.44 0.04
C ALA A 74 -11.04 -0.85 -0.51
N SER A 75 -12.30 -1.08 -0.12
CA SER A 75 -13.08 -2.25 -0.48
C SER A 75 -13.17 -2.46 -2.00
N SER A 76 -13.04 -1.38 -2.77
CA SER A 76 -13.06 -1.37 -4.25
C SER A 76 -11.77 -1.88 -4.90
N CYS A 77 -10.64 -1.93 -4.19
CA CYS A 77 -9.36 -2.44 -4.71
C CYS A 77 -9.08 -3.91 -4.36
N ILE A 78 -9.96 -4.56 -3.59
CA ILE A 78 -9.82 -5.98 -3.22
C ILE A 78 -10.27 -6.94 -4.34
N LEU A 79 -11.00 -6.42 -5.33
CA LEU A 79 -11.64 -7.18 -6.40
C LEU A 79 -11.03 -6.96 -7.79
N LEU A 80 -9.91 -6.24 -7.89
CA LEU A 80 -9.13 -6.15 -9.12
C LEU A 80 -7.83 -6.92 -8.95
#